data_AF-A0A8T2AFP3-F1
#
_entry.id   AF-A0A8T2AFP3-F1
#
_cell.length_a   1.000
_cell.length_b   1.000
_cell.length_c   1.000
_cell.angle_alpha   90.00
_cell.angle_beta   90.00
_cell.angle_gamma   90.00
#
_symmetry.space_group_name_H-M   'P 1'
#
loop_
_entity.id
_entity.type
_entity.pdbx_description
1 polymer ?
#
loop_
_entity_poly.entity_id
_entity_poly.type
_entity_poly.pdbx_seq_one_letter_code
_entity_poly.pdbx_strand_id
1 'polypeptide(L)'
;MRNKSSEPSKVTRSKVWVAGHTHSDGRPVRPEFSETIVSEMGSGTISTSVRDDVVSQVLGKDKSGRIRGMGRGVTATKLAFLQARDSHVKKLEAQQAELINKINDLQNEVCGLSKRKKSDDVSISETSNANKVVTRCQLLDWCSMDDIVVGEGEFCSAEPMYKIDRIPLGLNAAAVIVNSVSKEDAYVWSPTTTIFSLGKAMGAKIAWPYDKIIFDSDNNSPTDNQTAVPSNKTCESCFVALIEMASSSPTQLAHVPFPPEPGGRSLTQEANEPQVPIHIVTDPLLLPADFLNPSPEKKLVIGFDCEGVDLCRHGKLCIMQIAFSNAIYLVDVIEGGEGLMKACKPALESTYITKVIHDCKRDSEALYFQFGIRLHNVVDTQIAYSLIEEQEGRRRPLDDYISFVSLLADPRYCGISYEEKEEVRVLMRQDPKFWTYRPMTELMIRAAADDVRFLLYLYHKMMGKLNQRSLWHLAVRGALYCRCLCCMNDADFADWPTVPPIPDNLKSEDQCLEEEILSVLDVPPGKMGRVIGRKGASILAIKEACNSAEILIGGAKGPPDKIFVIGPVKEVRKAEAILRGRMIDY
;
A
#
# COMPACT_ATOMS: atom_id res chain seq x y z
N MET A 1 5.20 42.84 6.52
CA MET A 1 4.42 43.38 5.38
C MET A 1 3.49 42.36 4.74
N ARG A 2 3.97 41.24 4.18
CA ARG A 2 3.09 40.25 3.51
C ARG A 2 1.94 39.72 4.38
N ASN A 3 2.21 39.30 5.61
CA ASN A 3 1.19 38.76 6.52
C ASN A 3 0.21 39.81 7.08
N LYS A 4 0.43 41.10 6.80
CA LYS A 4 -0.41 42.21 7.27
C LYS A 4 -1.11 42.93 6.10
N SER A 5 -0.92 42.46 4.86
CA SER A 5 -1.50 43.05 3.64
C SER A 5 -2.79 42.32 3.28
N SER A 6 -3.83 43.06 2.90
CA SER A 6 -5.07 42.50 2.34
C SER A 6 -4.84 41.78 1.01
N GLU A 7 -3.79 42.15 0.28
CA GLU A 7 -3.34 41.48 -0.94
C GLU A 7 -1.84 41.12 -0.82
N PRO A 8 -1.50 39.94 -0.26
CA PRO A 8 -0.12 39.51 -0.07
C PRO A 8 0.66 39.34 -1.38
N SER A 9 -0.03 39.03 -2.48
CA SER A 9 0.53 38.81 -3.82
C SER A 9 1.09 40.09 -4.47
N LYS A 10 0.59 41.28 -4.10
CA LYS A 10 1.05 42.58 -4.62
C LYS A 10 2.23 43.17 -3.84
N VAL A 11 2.70 42.47 -2.81
CA VAL A 11 3.86 42.86 -1.98
C VAL A 11 5.14 42.28 -2.57
N THR A 12 5.82 43.08 -3.37
CA THR A 12 7.10 42.75 -4.01
C THR A 12 8.28 42.87 -3.05
N ARG A 13 9.41 42.26 -3.39
CA ARG A 13 10.67 42.39 -2.63
C ARG A 13 11.12 43.84 -2.54
N SER A 14 11.03 44.61 -3.64
CA SER A 14 11.34 46.04 -3.65
C SER A 14 10.55 46.82 -2.61
N LYS A 15 9.23 46.58 -2.50
CA LYS A 15 8.39 47.26 -1.49
C LYS A 15 8.80 46.94 -0.05
N VAL A 16 9.19 45.69 0.22
CA VAL A 16 9.68 45.28 1.54
C VAL A 16 11.04 45.90 1.84
N TRP A 17 11.92 45.98 0.83
CA TRP A 17 13.25 46.56 0.96
C TRP A 17 13.17 48.08 1.19
N VAL A 18 12.37 48.80 0.40
CA VAL A 18 12.13 50.24 0.56
C VAL A 18 11.55 50.54 1.95
N ALA A 19 10.51 49.81 2.38
CA ALA A 19 9.94 50.01 3.72
C ALA A 19 10.93 49.72 4.87
N GLY A 20 11.91 48.83 4.67
CA GLY A 20 12.97 48.56 5.65
C GLY A 20 14.11 49.58 5.65
N HIS A 21 14.26 50.37 4.58
CA HIS A 21 15.33 51.35 4.39
C HIS A 21 14.83 52.80 4.34
N THR A 22 13.58 53.04 4.78
CA THR A 22 12.99 54.36 4.95
C THR A 22 12.53 54.50 6.40
N HIS A 23 12.92 55.60 7.05
CA HIS A 23 12.45 55.96 8.38
C HIS A 23 10.95 56.30 8.36
N SER A 24 10.31 56.29 9.52
CA SER A 24 8.88 56.61 9.67
C SER A 24 8.51 58.04 9.24
N ASP A 25 9.49 58.93 9.13
CA ASP A 25 9.37 60.31 8.64
C ASP A 25 9.54 60.43 7.11
N GLY A 26 9.71 59.31 6.39
CA GLY A 26 9.87 59.27 4.95
C GLY A 26 11.30 59.49 4.45
N ARG A 27 12.29 59.68 5.34
CA ARG A 27 13.69 59.87 4.95
C ARG A 27 14.40 58.52 4.74
N PRO A 28 15.25 58.37 3.71
CA PRO A 28 16.00 57.14 3.50
C PRO A 28 17.06 56.95 4.60
N VAL A 29 17.21 55.72 5.10
CA VAL A 29 18.14 55.36 6.19
C VAL A 29 19.60 55.59 5.80
N ARG A 30 19.91 55.56 4.50
CA ARG A 30 21.23 55.96 3.96
C ARG A 30 21.05 56.99 2.83
N PRO A 31 21.77 58.12 2.86
CA PRO A 31 21.66 59.17 1.84
C PRO A 31 21.98 58.68 0.42
N GLU A 32 22.89 57.71 0.30
CA GLU A 32 23.36 57.11 -0.96
C GLU A 32 22.26 56.38 -1.75
N PHE A 33 21.13 56.04 -1.12
CA PHE A 33 20.02 55.32 -1.76
C PHE A 33 18.79 56.21 -2.00
N SER A 34 18.92 57.52 -1.76
CA SER A 34 17.82 58.49 -1.86
C SER A 34 17.22 58.57 -3.27
N GLU A 35 18.05 58.71 -4.30
CA GLU A 35 17.61 58.78 -5.70
C GLU A 35 16.87 57.51 -6.15
N THR A 36 17.35 56.35 -5.69
CA THR A 36 16.79 55.05 -6.07
C THR A 36 15.46 54.75 -5.38
N ILE A 37 15.30 55.15 -4.12
CA ILE A 37 14.03 55.05 -3.39
C ILE A 37 12.97 55.98 -3.99
N VAL A 38 13.36 57.19 -4.39
CA VAL A 38 12.47 58.16 -5.07
C VAL A 38 12.02 57.65 -6.44
N SER A 39 12.92 57.02 -7.21
CA SER A 39 12.60 56.42 -8.52
C SER A 39 11.54 55.31 -8.43
N GLU A 40 11.65 54.40 -7.44
CA GLU A 40 10.67 53.31 -7.23
C GLU A 40 9.32 53.81 -6.67
N MET A 41 9.30 54.97 -6.00
CA MET A 41 8.05 55.63 -5.58
C MET A 41 7.35 56.37 -6.74
N GLY A 42 8.10 56.80 -7.77
CA GLY A 42 7.58 57.52 -8.94
C GLY A 42 7.22 56.64 -10.14
N SER A 43 7.89 55.51 -10.32
CA SER A 43 7.61 54.58 -11.42
C SER A 43 6.49 53.61 -11.04
N GLY A 44 5.30 53.80 -11.58
CA GLY A 44 4.17 52.87 -11.44
C GLY A 44 4.38 51.49 -12.09
N THR A 45 5.58 51.21 -12.61
CA THR A 45 5.90 49.98 -13.33
C THR A 45 6.56 48.96 -12.41
N ILE A 46 5.79 47.95 -12.00
CA ILE A 46 6.29 46.84 -11.16
C ILE A 46 7.12 45.90 -12.03
N SER A 47 8.45 45.97 -11.94
CA SER A 47 9.31 44.90 -12.44
C SER A 47 9.07 43.63 -11.63
N THR A 48 8.56 42.58 -12.27
CA THR A 48 8.35 41.25 -11.67
C THR A 48 9.61 40.37 -11.75
N SER A 49 10.62 40.80 -12.51
CA SER A 49 11.90 40.11 -12.66
C SER A 49 12.81 40.43 -11.48
N VAL A 50 13.15 39.41 -10.69
CA VAL A 50 14.07 39.53 -9.54
C VAL A 50 15.49 39.90 -9.97
N ARG A 51 15.83 39.77 -11.26
CA ARG A 51 17.13 40.16 -11.81
C ARG A 51 17.24 41.64 -12.16
N ASP A 52 16.10 42.30 -12.39
CA ASP A 52 16.02 43.68 -12.90
C ASP A 52 15.24 44.59 -11.95
N ASP A 53 15.03 44.15 -10.70
CA ASP A 53 14.34 44.93 -9.67
C ASP A 53 15.27 46.01 -9.07
N VAL A 54 14.68 47.02 -8.45
CA VAL A 54 15.44 48.12 -7.83
C VAL A 54 16.41 47.64 -6.75
N VAL A 55 16.09 46.54 -6.07
CA VAL A 55 17.00 45.91 -5.09
C VAL A 55 18.27 45.39 -5.77
N SER A 56 18.19 44.90 -7.01
CA SER A 56 19.35 44.44 -7.79
C SER A 56 20.18 45.59 -8.36
N GLN A 57 19.54 46.74 -8.64
CA GLN A 57 20.24 47.97 -9.04
C GLN A 57 21.06 48.56 -7.88
N VAL A 58 20.51 48.56 -6.66
CA VAL A 58 21.19 49.08 -5.45
C VAL A 58 22.28 48.15 -4.93
N LEU A 59 22.02 46.84 -4.91
CA LEU A 59 22.94 45.86 -4.30
C LEU A 59 23.99 45.30 -5.26
N GLY A 60 23.92 45.65 -6.54
CA GLY A 60 24.80 45.17 -7.61
C GLY A 60 24.48 43.74 -8.07
N LYS A 61 25.17 43.27 -9.13
CA LYS A 61 24.95 41.94 -9.72
C LYS A 61 25.10 40.82 -8.67
N ASP A 62 24.20 39.84 -8.74
CA ASP A 62 24.23 38.66 -7.89
C ASP A 62 25.53 37.86 -8.05
N LYS A 63 26.03 37.28 -6.95
CA LYS A 63 27.15 36.33 -7.00
C LYS A 63 26.62 34.93 -7.29
N SER A 64 27.40 34.10 -8.00
CA SER A 64 27.02 32.72 -8.32
C SER A 64 26.55 31.99 -7.05
N GLY A 65 25.35 31.39 -7.12
CA GLY A 65 24.75 30.65 -6.00
C GLY A 65 24.07 31.47 -4.91
N ARG A 66 23.86 32.79 -5.05
CA ARG A 66 23.13 33.58 -4.03
C ARG A 66 22.42 34.81 -4.60
N ILE A 67 21.14 34.94 -4.28
CA ILE A 67 20.36 36.16 -4.54
C ILE A 67 20.50 37.14 -3.37
N ARG A 68 21.00 38.35 -3.62
CA ARG A 68 21.08 39.42 -2.60
C ARG A 68 19.69 39.92 -2.22
N GLY A 69 19.47 40.28 -0.95
CA GLY A 69 18.19 40.84 -0.48
C GLY A 69 17.05 39.83 -0.23
N MET A 70 17.26 38.52 -0.43
CA MET A 70 16.22 37.48 -0.25
C MET A 70 16.42 36.56 0.97
N GLY A 71 17.38 36.86 1.86
CA GLY A 71 17.72 36.04 3.03
C GLY A 71 18.86 35.04 2.79
N ARG A 72 19.30 34.31 3.84
CA ARG A 72 20.37 33.31 3.71
C ARG A 72 19.87 32.09 2.93
N GLY A 73 20.64 31.63 1.94
CA GLY A 73 20.42 30.34 1.26
C GLY A 73 19.42 30.33 0.09
N VAL A 74 18.98 31.48 -0.42
CA VAL A 74 18.09 31.55 -1.60
C VAL A 74 18.91 31.67 -2.89
N THR A 75 18.71 30.72 -3.81
CA THR A 75 19.34 30.66 -5.14
C THR A 75 18.32 30.98 -6.23
N ALA A 76 18.79 31.38 -7.42
CA ALA A 76 17.93 31.63 -8.60
C ALA A 76 17.15 30.38 -9.01
N THR A 77 17.80 29.21 -8.97
CA THR A 77 17.16 27.92 -9.25
C THR A 77 16.02 27.64 -8.27
N LYS A 78 16.24 27.86 -6.97
CA LYS A 78 15.20 27.65 -5.94
C LYS A 78 14.02 28.60 -6.13
N LEU A 79 14.26 29.83 -6.58
CA LEU A 79 13.18 30.77 -6.90
C LEU A 79 12.39 30.35 -8.14
N ALA A 80 13.06 29.90 -9.20
CA ALA A 80 12.40 29.40 -10.41
C ALA A 80 11.50 28.19 -10.11
N PHE A 81 11.97 27.25 -9.28
CA PHE A 81 11.16 26.14 -8.80
C PHE A 81 9.92 26.60 -8.03
N LEU A 82 10.06 27.59 -7.15
CA LEU A 82 8.92 28.15 -6.41
C LEU A 82 7.90 28.83 -7.35
N GLN A 83 8.38 29.58 -8.36
CA GLN A 83 7.51 30.22 -9.35
C GLN A 83 6.77 29.20 -10.24
N ALA A 84 7.45 28.13 -10.65
CA ALA A 84 6.85 27.04 -11.40
C ALA A 84 5.78 26.31 -10.56
N ARG A 85 6.10 26.02 -9.29
CA ARG A 85 5.15 25.43 -8.34
C ARG A 85 3.92 26.32 -8.14
N ASP A 86 4.11 27.61 -7.89
CA ASP A 86 3.00 28.53 -7.62
C ASP A 86 2.12 28.72 -8.87
N SER A 87 2.70 28.71 -10.08
CA SER A 87 1.94 28.69 -11.35
C SER A 87 1.12 27.40 -11.51
N HIS A 88 1.68 26.26 -11.14
CA HIS A 88 0.99 24.98 -11.19
C HIS A 88 -0.18 24.94 -10.19
N VAL A 89 0.02 25.45 -8.96
CA VAL A 89 -1.04 25.56 -7.95
C VAL A 89 -2.21 26.41 -8.47
N LYS A 90 -1.94 27.56 -9.10
CA LYS A 90 -3.01 28.38 -9.71
C LYS A 90 -3.78 27.64 -10.80
N LYS A 91 -3.10 26.79 -11.58
CA LYS A 91 -3.76 25.95 -12.61
C LYS A 91 -4.70 24.93 -11.96
N LEU A 92 -4.26 24.30 -10.87
CA LEU A 92 -5.09 23.37 -10.10
C LEU A 92 -6.30 24.07 -9.47
N GLU A 93 -6.11 25.27 -8.89
CA GLU A 93 -7.20 26.08 -8.34
C GLU A 93 -8.25 26.44 -9.41
N ALA A 94 -7.81 26.79 -10.62
CA ALA A 94 -8.71 27.07 -11.74
C ALA A 94 -9.50 25.83 -12.19
N GLN A 95 -8.83 24.68 -12.31
CA GLN A 95 -9.47 23.40 -12.63
C GLN A 95 -10.48 22.98 -11.55
N GLN A 96 -10.15 23.21 -10.28
CA GLN A 96 -11.05 22.93 -9.16
C GLN A 96 -12.31 23.80 -9.22
N ALA A 97 -12.18 25.10 -9.55
CA ALA A 97 -13.31 25.99 -9.72
C ALA A 97 -14.24 25.55 -10.87
N GLU A 98 -13.65 25.08 -11.99
CA GLU A 98 -14.41 24.54 -13.12
C GLU A 98 -15.17 23.27 -12.76
N LEU A 99 -14.54 22.36 -12.02
CA LEU A 99 -15.18 21.13 -11.52
C LEU A 99 -16.34 21.44 -10.57
N ILE A 100 -16.17 22.40 -9.66
CA ILE A 100 -17.23 22.84 -8.75
C ILE A 100 -18.44 23.37 -9.52
N ASN A 101 -18.21 24.16 -10.58
CA ASN A 101 -19.29 24.64 -11.43
C ASN A 101 -20.01 23.49 -12.13
N LYS A 102 -19.29 22.53 -12.72
CA LYS A 102 -19.89 21.34 -13.33
C LYS A 102 -20.72 20.51 -12.34
N ILE A 103 -20.27 20.37 -11.10
CA ILE A 103 -21.03 19.68 -10.04
C ILE A 103 -22.33 20.44 -9.72
N ASN A 104 -22.28 21.76 -9.60
CA ASN A 104 -23.47 22.57 -9.34
C ASN A 104 -24.46 22.51 -10.51
N ASP A 105 -23.98 22.52 -11.74
CA ASP A 105 -24.82 22.38 -12.94
C ASP A 105 -25.53 21.01 -12.96
N LEU A 106 -24.79 19.92 -12.69
CA LEU A 106 -25.35 18.58 -12.56
C LEU A 106 -26.38 18.49 -11.41
N GLN A 107 -26.11 19.10 -10.27
CA GLN A 107 -27.06 19.15 -9.16
C GLN A 107 -28.35 19.90 -9.55
N ASN A 108 -28.25 20.97 -10.33
CA ASN A 108 -29.40 21.72 -10.82
C ASN A 108 -30.22 20.91 -11.83
N GLU A 109 -29.58 20.16 -12.73
CA GLU A 109 -30.29 19.25 -13.65
C GLU A 109 -31.02 18.12 -12.91
N VAL A 110 -30.36 17.49 -11.92
CA VAL A 110 -30.96 16.45 -11.08
C VAL A 110 -32.15 17.00 -10.28
N CYS A 111 -32.05 18.23 -9.77
CA CYS A 111 -33.16 18.90 -9.07
C CYS A 111 -34.32 19.23 -10.04
N GLY A 112 -34.02 19.58 -11.29
CA GLY A 112 -35.01 19.79 -12.34
C GLY A 112 -35.77 18.52 -12.73
N LEU A 113 -35.06 17.39 -12.84
CA LEU A 113 -35.66 16.08 -13.09
C LEU A 113 -36.54 15.60 -11.93
N SER A 114 -36.13 15.88 -10.69
CA SER A 114 -36.92 15.56 -9.49
C SER A 114 -38.23 16.37 -9.42
N LYS A 115 -38.25 17.61 -9.93
CA LYS A 115 -39.45 18.45 -9.98
C LYS A 115 -40.42 18.08 -11.11
N ARG A 116 -39.92 17.59 -12.25
CA ARG A 116 -40.77 17.05 -13.34
C ARG A 116 -41.52 15.78 -12.94
N LYS A 117 -41.02 15.03 -11.95
CA LYS A 117 -41.66 13.80 -11.44
C LYS A 117 -42.80 14.03 -10.44
N LYS A 118 -43.13 15.30 -10.12
CA LYS A 118 -44.13 15.67 -9.10
C LYS A 118 -45.42 16.31 -9.64
N SER A 119 -45.60 16.44 -10.97
CA SER A 119 -46.85 17.00 -11.54
C SER A 119 -47.91 15.97 -11.93
N ASP A 120 -47.56 14.68 -11.96
CA ASP A 120 -48.45 13.64 -12.48
C ASP A 120 -48.80 12.66 -11.34
N ASP A 121 -49.60 13.12 -10.39
CA ASP A 121 -50.25 12.22 -9.43
C ASP A 121 -51.68 12.71 -9.14
N VAL A 122 -52.62 12.23 -9.97
CA VAL A 122 -54.06 12.25 -9.68
C VAL A 122 -54.56 10.82 -9.80
N SER A 123 -55.08 10.34 -8.68
CA SER A 123 -55.75 9.08 -8.38
C SER A 123 -56.69 8.52 -9.47
N ILE A 124 -56.73 7.18 -9.64
CA ILE A 124 -57.94 6.32 -9.56
C ILE A 124 -57.58 4.82 -9.65
N SER A 125 -58.44 4.05 -8.98
CA SER A 125 -58.59 2.62 -8.69
C SER A 125 -58.19 1.53 -9.70
N GLU A 126 -57.96 0.35 -9.11
CA GLU A 126 -57.94 -0.99 -9.70
C GLU A 126 -58.99 -1.21 -10.81
N THR A 127 -58.52 -1.57 -12.01
CA THR A 127 -59.16 -2.58 -12.89
C THR A 127 -58.23 -2.96 -14.05
N SER A 128 -57.91 -4.25 -14.12
CA SER A 128 -57.59 -5.08 -15.30
C SER A 128 -56.92 -4.48 -16.58
N ASN A 129 -55.73 -5.02 -16.85
CA ASN A 129 -55.09 -5.37 -18.14
C ASN A 129 -54.59 -4.28 -19.13
N ALA A 130 -53.32 -4.50 -19.52
CA ALA A 130 -52.64 -4.17 -20.76
C ALA A 130 -52.10 -2.73 -20.97
N ASN A 131 -50.81 -2.55 -20.64
CA ASN A 131 -49.75 -2.29 -21.63
C ASN A 131 -48.40 -2.21 -20.88
N LYS A 132 -47.72 -3.36 -20.74
CA LYS A 132 -46.34 -3.37 -20.26
C LYS A 132 -45.49 -2.78 -21.37
N VAL A 133 -44.95 -1.57 -21.17
CA VAL A 133 -43.91 -1.02 -22.04
C VAL A 133 -42.71 -1.95 -21.88
N VAL A 134 -42.51 -2.83 -22.86
CA VAL A 134 -41.36 -3.73 -22.93
C VAL A 134 -40.23 -2.91 -23.52
N THR A 135 -39.31 -2.42 -22.68
CA THR A 135 -38.13 -1.71 -23.16
C THR A 135 -37.11 -2.73 -23.63
N ARG A 136 -36.91 -2.79 -24.95
CA ARG A 136 -35.84 -3.58 -25.57
C ARG A 136 -34.48 -2.98 -25.21
N CYS A 137 -33.52 -3.85 -24.94
CA CYS A 137 -32.17 -3.45 -24.61
C CYS A 137 -31.13 -4.39 -25.22
N GLN A 138 -29.97 -3.85 -25.55
CA GLN A 138 -28.80 -4.60 -25.97
C GLN A 138 -27.89 -4.86 -24.76
N LEU A 139 -27.35 -6.08 -24.67
CA LEU A 139 -26.47 -6.53 -23.61
C LEU A 139 -25.02 -6.47 -24.11
N LEU A 140 -24.17 -5.74 -23.38
CA LEU A 140 -22.74 -5.67 -23.66
C LEU A 140 -21.98 -6.78 -22.93
N ASP A 141 -20.88 -7.25 -23.54
CA ASP A 141 -19.96 -8.18 -22.90
C ASP A 141 -19.36 -7.53 -21.65
N TRP A 142 -19.69 -8.07 -20.48
CA TRP A 142 -19.19 -7.55 -19.21
C TRP A 142 -17.72 -7.95 -18.97
N CYS A 143 -17.20 -8.97 -19.67
CA CYS A 143 -15.80 -9.39 -19.60
C CYS A 143 -14.89 -8.61 -20.54
N SER A 144 -15.44 -7.87 -21.51
CA SER A 144 -14.68 -7.08 -22.48
C SER A 144 -14.56 -5.63 -22.04
N MET A 145 -13.40 -5.02 -22.29
CA MET A 145 -13.22 -3.57 -22.16
C MET A 145 -13.82 -2.80 -23.34
N ASP A 146 -14.08 -3.50 -24.46
CA ASP A 146 -14.76 -2.95 -25.62
C ASP A 146 -16.28 -3.17 -25.51
N ASP A 147 -17.09 -2.19 -25.91
CA ASP A 147 -18.55 -2.25 -25.91
C ASP A 147 -19.07 -3.18 -27.03
N ILE A 148 -18.87 -4.49 -26.84
CA ILE A 148 -19.29 -5.54 -27.77
C ILE A 148 -20.68 -6.03 -27.36
N VAL A 149 -21.66 -5.93 -28.28
CA VAL A 149 -23.01 -6.47 -28.06
C VAL A 149 -23.00 -7.99 -28.14
N VAL A 150 -23.37 -8.66 -27.05
CA VAL A 150 -23.40 -10.13 -26.95
C VAL A 150 -24.79 -10.73 -27.07
N GLY A 151 -25.84 -9.91 -26.93
CA GLY A 151 -27.22 -10.32 -27.13
C GLY A 151 -28.20 -9.17 -26.96
N GLU A 152 -29.49 -9.44 -27.16
CA GLU A 152 -30.58 -8.52 -26.91
C GLU A 152 -31.56 -9.12 -25.90
N GLY A 153 -32.17 -8.25 -25.11
CA GLY A 153 -33.09 -8.66 -24.07
C GLY A 153 -34.17 -7.63 -23.78
N GLU A 154 -35.02 -7.98 -22.84
CA GLU A 154 -36.07 -7.11 -22.30
C GLU A 154 -35.73 -6.72 -20.89
N PHE A 155 -35.66 -5.41 -20.66
CA PHE A 155 -35.42 -4.88 -19.33
C PHE A 155 -36.63 -5.11 -18.42
N CYS A 156 -36.38 -5.67 -17.22
CA CYS A 156 -37.42 -5.90 -16.23
C CYS A 156 -37.40 -4.86 -15.09
N SER A 157 -36.26 -4.68 -14.42
CA SER A 157 -36.12 -3.77 -13.27
C SER A 157 -34.64 -3.59 -12.90
N ALA A 158 -34.28 -2.44 -12.35
CA ALA A 158 -32.97 -2.17 -11.73
C ALA A 158 -33.09 -1.85 -10.23
N GLU A 159 -34.24 -2.18 -9.62
CA GLU A 159 -34.44 -1.96 -8.20
C GLU A 159 -33.62 -2.96 -7.36
N PRO A 160 -32.80 -2.51 -6.39
CA PRO A 160 -31.92 -3.41 -5.63
C PRO A 160 -32.64 -4.53 -4.89
N MET A 161 -33.92 -4.32 -4.54
CA MET A 161 -34.76 -5.29 -3.82
C MET A 161 -35.57 -6.21 -4.74
N TYR A 162 -35.57 -5.98 -6.06
CA TYR A 162 -36.25 -6.85 -7.01
C TYR A 162 -35.54 -8.22 -7.05
N LYS A 163 -36.34 -9.29 -7.03
CA LYS A 163 -35.84 -10.66 -6.83
C LYS A 163 -35.87 -11.47 -8.13
N ILE A 164 -34.76 -12.14 -8.44
CA ILE A 164 -34.68 -13.22 -9.42
C ILE A 164 -34.50 -14.51 -8.61
N ASP A 165 -35.42 -15.46 -8.76
CA ASP A 165 -35.41 -16.74 -8.02
C ASP A 165 -35.18 -16.61 -6.51
N ARG A 166 -35.83 -15.59 -5.91
CA ARG A 166 -35.80 -15.23 -4.48
C ARG A 166 -34.52 -14.52 -4.00
N ILE A 167 -33.55 -14.27 -4.87
CA ILE A 167 -32.33 -13.52 -4.59
C ILE A 167 -32.50 -12.05 -5.03
N PRO A 168 -32.26 -11.05 -4.16
CA PRO A 168 -32.32 -9.64 -4.54
C PRO A 168 -31.17 -9.26 -5.49
N LEU A 169 -31.44 -8.40 -6.48
CA LEU A 169 -30.48 -7.95 -7.50
C LEU A 169 -29.22 -7.27 -6.92
N GLY A 170 -29.35 -6.48 -5.86
CA GLY A 170 -28.25 -5.66 -5.34
C GLY A 170 -28.06 -4.33 -6.09
N LEU A 171 -27.07 -3.53 -5.66
CA LEU A 171 -26.77 -2.24 -6.27
C LEU A 171 -26.05 -2.42 -7.62
N ASN A 172 -26.36 -1.56 -8.60
CA ASN A 172 -25.80 -1.58 -9.97
C ASN A 172 -26.12 -2.84 -10.80
N ALA A 173 -27.19 -3.55 -10.46
CA ALA A 173 -27.67 -4.73 -11.16
C ALA A 173 -29.05 -4.47 -11.80
N ALA A 174 -29.28 -5.04 -12.97
CA ALA A 174 -30.57 -5.05 -13.65
C ALA A 174 -31.04 -6.47 -13.92
N ALA A 175 -32.34 -6.72 -13.80
CA ALA A 175 -32.98 -7.92 -14.29
C ALA A 175 -33.32 -7.75 -15.77
N VAL A 176 -32.86 -8.69 -16.59
CA VAL A 176 -33.13 -8.73 -18.03
C VAL A 176 -33.61 -10.13 -18.44
N ILE A 177 -34.49 -10.22 -19.43
CA ILE A 177 -34.86 -11.47 -20.08
C ILE A 177 -34.11 -11.55 -21.41
N VAL A 178 -33.33 -12.60 -21.64
CA VAL A 178 -32.55 -12.73 -22.87
C VAL A 178 -33.45 -13.21 -24.00
N ASN A 179 -33.56 -12.44 -25.08
CA ASN A 179 -34.41 -12.75 -26.23
C ASN A 179 -33.62 -13.28 -27.42
N SER A 180 -32.44 -12.71 -27.67
CA SER A 180 -31.54 -13.11 -28.75
C SER A 180 -30.10 -13.09 -28.26
N VAL A 181 -29.28 -13.98 -28.80
CA VAL A 181 -27.87 -14.10 -28.42
C VAL A 181 -27.02 -14.05 -29.68
N SER A 182 -26.12 -13.08 -29.74
CA SER A 182 -25.16 -12.90 -30.83
C SER A 182 -23.92 -13.78 -30.62
N LYS A 183 -23.60 -14.10 -29.36
CA LYS A 183 -22.43 -14.89 -28.97
C LYS A 183 -22.81 -15.95 -27.92
N GLU A 184 -23.06 -17.19 -28.37
CA GLU A 184 -23.60 -18.28 -27.52
C GLU A 184 -22.67 -18.70 -26.37
N ASP A 185 -21.36 -18.51 -26.54
CA ASP A 185 -20.30 -18.81 -25.57
C ASP A 185 -20.00 -17.66 -24.59
N ALA A 186 -20.69 -16.52 -24.72
CA ALA A 186 -20.53 -15.41 -23.77
C ALA A 186 -20.97 -15.83 -22.35
N TYR A 187 -20.19 -15.49 -21.33
CA TYR A 187 -20.50 -15.84 -19.95
C TYR A 187 -21.62 -14.95 -19.39
N VAL A 188 -22.53 -15.56 -18.63
CA VAL A 188 -23.50 -14.77 -17.85
C VAL A 188 -22.83 -14.18 -16.61
N TRP A 189 -23.26 -12.98 -16.19
CA TRP A 189 -22.65 -12.27 -15.06
C TRP A 189 -22.78 -13.02 -13.73
N SER A 190 -23.90 -13.73 -13.52
CA SER A 190 -24.13 -14.56 -12.32
C SER A 190 -24.49 -16.00 -12.73
N PRO A 191 -23.50 -16.87 -12.98
CA PRO A 191 -23.74 -18.23 -13.45
C PRO A 191 -24.35 -19.11 -12.36
N THR A 192 -25.26 -19.99 -12.76
CA THR A 192 -25.80 -21.09 -11.95
C THR A 192 -25.40 -22.42 -12.58
N THR A 193 -25.62 -23.54 -11.88
CA THR A 193 -25.33 -24.88 -12.40
C THR A 193 -26.09 -25.21 -13.69
N THR A 194 -27.20 -24.51 -13.97
CA THR A 194 -28.04 -24.70 -15.15
C THR A 194 -27.80 -23.64 -16.23
N ILE A 195 -27.49 -22.39 -15.85
CA ILE A 195 -27.30 -21.25 -16.76
C ILE A 195 -25.92 -20.64 -16.52
N PHE A 196 -24.96 -20.96 -17.39
CA PHE A 196 -23.56 -20.48 -17.30
C PHE A 196 -23.06 -19.75 -18.55
N SER A 197 -23.78 -19.87 -19.68
CA SER A 197 -23.52 -19.11 -20.90
C SER A 197 -24.78 -18.41 -21.36
N LEU A 198 -24.63 -17.34 -22.14
CA LEU A 198 -25.73 -16.53 -22.62
C LEU A 198 -26.64 -17.34 -23.55
N GLY A 199 -26.07 -18.26 -24.35
CA GLY A 199 -26.85 -19.22 -25.13
C GLY A 199 -27.78 -20.10 -24.28
N LYS A 200 -27.37 -20.48 -23.07
CA LYS A 200 -28.22 -21.21 -22.10
C LYS A 200 -29.19 -20.32 -21.33
N ALA A 201 -28.97 -19.00 -21.34
CA ALA A 201 -29.84 -18.02 -20.73
C ALA A 201 -30.99 -17.56 -21.63
N MET A 202 -31.07 -18.07 -22.87
CA MET A 202 -32.16 -17.77 -23.82
C MET A 202 -33.53 -18.01 -23.19
N GLY A 203 -34.35 -16.96 -23.15
CA GLY A 203 -35.69 -16.94 -22.54
C GLY A 203 -35.70 -16.93 -21.01
N ALA A 204 -34.54 -16.95 -20.35
CA ALA A 204 -34.42 -16.89 -18.91
C ALA A 204 -34.25 -15.45 -18.42
N LYS A 205 -34.72 -15.19 -17.19
CA LYS A 205 -34.50 -13.93 -16.49
C LYS A 205 -33.17 -14.01 -15.73
N ILE A 206 -32.23 -13.14 -16.08
CA ILE A 206 -30.89 -13.10 -15.48
C ILE A 206 -30.60 -11.72 -14.90
N ALA A 207 -29.62 -11.66 -13.99
CA ALA A 207 -29.03 -10.41 -13.55
C ALA A 207 -27.93 -10.00 -14.54
N TRP A 208 -27.85 -8.71 -14.85
CA TRP A 208 -26.80 -8.12 -15.69
C TRP A 208 -26.32 -6.78 -15.08
N PRO A 209 -25.05 -6.37 -15.27
CA PRO A 209 -24.58 -5.06 -14.82
C PRO A 209 -25.36 -3.94 -15.53
N TYR A 210 -25.86 -2.97 -14.75
CA TYR A 210 -26.70 -1.89 -15.31
C TYR A 210 -25.94 -1.02 -16.31
N ASP A 211 -24.65 -0.80 -16.08
CA ASP A 211 -23.73 -0.05 -16.94
C ASP A 211 -23.36 -0.78 -18.24
N LYS A 212 -23.79 -2.04 -18.40
CA LYS A 212 -23.57 -2.87 -19.59
C LYS A 212 -24.86 -3.15 -20.36
N ILE A 213 -25.84 -2.26 -20.25
CA ILE A 213 -27.14 -2.32 -20.94
C ILE A 213 -27.35 -1.04 -21.74
N ILE A 214 -27.69 -1.18 -23.03
CA ILE A 214 -28.08 -0.08 -23.92
C ILE A 214 -29.58 -0.18 -24.18
N PHE A 215 -30.33 0.92 -24.03
CA PHE A 215 -31.77 0.96 -24.31
C PHE A 215 -32.05 1.50 -25.71
N ASP A 216 -32.93 0.82 -26.46
CA ASP A 216 -33.35 1.29 -27.78
C ASP A 216 -34.30 2.50 -27.61
N SER A 217 -33.89 3.67 -28.10
CA SER A 217 -34.76 4.85 -28.22
C SER A 217 -35.50 4.83 -29.56
N ASP A 218 -36.83 4.98 -29.54
CA ASP A 218 -37.71 4.88 -30.73
C ASP A 218 -37.33 5.80 -31.91
N ASN A 219 -37.09 5.15 -33.06
CA ASN A 219 -37.26 5.53 -34.48
C ASN A 219 -36.59 6.78 -35.08
N ASN A 220 -35.69 6.55 -36.04
CA ASN A 220 -35.97 6.76 -37.48
C ASN A 220 -34.93 6.03 -38.37
N SER A 221 -35.41 5.09 -39.19
CA SER A 221 -34.70 4.52 -40.35
C SER A 221 -34.98 5.36 -41.61
N PRO A 222 -34.28 5.21 -42.77
CA PRO A 222 -34.44 3.99 -43.60
C PRO A 222 -33.22 3.52 -44.44
N THR A 223 -33.24 2.21 -44.78
CA THR A 223 -32.77 1.53 -46.04
C THR A 223 -31.26 1.53 -46.38
N ASP A 224 -30.60 0.50 -46.91
CA ASP A 224 -31.05 -0.62 -47.76
C ASP A 224 -29.94 -1.71 -47.94
N ASN A 225 -30.40 -2.93 -48.31
CA ASN A 225 -29.78 -3.97 -49.18
C ASN A 225 -28.66 -4.96 -48.76
N GLN A 226 -29.07 -6.26 -48.76
CA GLN A 226 -28.51 -7.44 -49.51
C GLN A 226 -27.07 -7.93 -49.18
N THR A 227 -26.69 -9.22 -49.08
CA THR A 227 -27.21 -10.53 -49.53
C THR A 227 -26.29 -11.65 -49.01
N ALA A 228 -26.81 -12.89 -48.95
CA ALA A 228 -26.16 -14.18 -49.21
C ALA A 228 -25.45 -14.98 -48.08
N VAL A 229 -25.98 -16.20 -47.88
CA VAL A 229 -25.37 -17.42 -47.30
C VAL A 229 -24.70 -18.22 -48.46
N PRO A 230 -23.71 -19.12 -48.23
CA PRO A 230 -24.05 -20.55 -48.15
C PRO A 230 -23.18 -21.44 -47.22
N SER A 231 -23.86 -22.28 -46.43
CA SER A 231 -23.69 -23.73 -46.15
C SER A 231 -22.33 -24.46 -45.95
N ASN A 232 -22.36 -25.31 -44.89
CA ASN A 232 -21.87 -26.69 -44.73
C ASN A 232 -20.35 -27.01 -44.62
N LYS A 233 -19.97 -27.63 -43.49
CA LYS A 233 -19.68 -29.09 -43.39
C LYS A 233 -19.26 -29.51 -41.96
N THR A 234 -19.88 -30.57 -41.47
CA THR A 234 -19.49 -31.38 -40.31
C THR A 234 -18.23 -32.20 -40.57
N CYS A 235 -17.40 -32.41 -39.54
CA CYS A 235 -16.49 -33.55 -39.45
C CYS A 235 -16.33 -33.98 -37.98
N GLU A 236 -16.89 -35.15 -37.65
CA GLU A 236 -16.61 -35.89 -36.43
C GLU A 236 -15.20 -36.47 -36.50
N SER A 237 -14.32 -36.01 -35.61
CA SER A 237 -13.07 -36.68 -35.25
C SER A 237 -12.38 -35.84 -34.17
N CYS A 238 -12.72 -36.11 -32.90
CA CYS A 238 -11.84 -36.00 -31.72
C CYS A 238 -12.67 -36.17 -30.42
N PHE A 239 -13.36 -37.30 -30.28
CA PHE A 239 -14.22 -37.59 -29.12
C PHE A 239 -13.46 -38.30 -27.96
N VAL A 240 -12.15 -38.12 -27.86
CA VAL A 240 -11.33 -38.76 -26.79
C VAL A 240 -10.43 -37.76 -26.04
N ALA A 241 -10.63 -36.44 -26.17
CA ALA A 241 -9.79 -35.44 -25.48
C ALA A 241 -10.57 -34.45 -24.59
N LEU A 242 -11.74 -34.84 -24.07
CA LEU A 242 -12.62 -33.93 -23.31
C LEU A 242 -13.00 -34.40 -21.90
N ILE A 243 -12.31 -35.42 -21.36
CA ILE A 243 -12.45 -35.83 -19.94
C ILE A 243 -11.21 -35.47 -19.08
N GLU A 244 -10.14 -34.91 -19.65
CA GLU A 244 -8.93 -34.50 -18.90
C GLU A 244 -8.72 -32.98 -18.73
N MET A 245 -9.64 -32.13 -19.20
CA MET A 245 -9.48 -30.66 -19.19
C MET A 245 -10.39 -29.93 -18.18
N ALA A 246 -10.89 -30.62 -17.15
CA ALA A 246 -11.72 -30.03 -16.10
C ALA A 246 -10.98 -29.78 -14.77
N SER A 247 -9.65 -29.66 -14.80
CA SER A 247 -8.82 -29.40 -13.60
C SER A 247 -7.64 -28.46 -13.84
N SER A 248 -7.85 -27.35 -14.55
CA SER A 248 -6.82 -26.30 -14.61
C SER A 248 -7.44 -24.91 -14.71
N SER A 249 -7.70 -24.29 -13.56
CA SER A 249 -7.59 -22.83 -13.46
C SER A 249 -6.19 -22.43 -13.94
N PRO A 250 -5.99 -21.29 -14.63
CA PRO A 250 -4.65 -20.87 -15.02
C PRO A 250 -3.85 -20.60 -13.75
N THR A 251 -2.97 -21.53 -13.39
CA THR A 251 -2.09 -21.40 -12.25
C THR A 251 -1.09 -20.30 -12.58
N GLN A 252 -1.21 -19.14 -11.93
CA GLN A 252 -0.18 -18.11 -12.03
C GLN A 252 1.12 -18.68 -11.43
N LEU A 253 2.23 -18.54 -12.16
CA LEU A 253 3.52 -19.12 -11.79
C LEU A 253 4.48 -18.00 -11.37
N ALA A 254 5.14 -18.16 -10.24
CA ALA A 254 6.27 -17.33 -9.81
C ALA A 254 7.58 -18.09 -10.03
N HIS A 255 8.62 -17.41 -10.49
CA HIS A 255 9.97 -17.98 -10.48
C HIS A 255 10.56 -17.88 -9.08
N VAL A 256 11.06 -18.99 -8.52
CA VAL A 256 11.72 -19.00 -7.21
C VAL A 256 13.19 -19.38 -7.38
N PRO A 257 14.13 -18.62 -6.81
CA PRO A 257 15.53 -19.03 -6.83
C PRO A 257 15.78 -20.25 -5.95
N PHE A 258 16.50 -21.23 -6.51
CA PHE A 258 16.83 -22.50 -5.86
C PHE A 258 17.64 -22.31 -4.57
N PRO A 259 17.41 -23.08 -3.48
CA PRO A 259 18.41 -23.21 -2.43
C PRO A 259 19.72 -23.77 -3.05
N PRO A 260 20.89 -23.21 -2.71
CA PRO A 260 22.14 -23.67 -3.31
C PRO A 260 22.42 -25.11 -2.87
N GLU A 261 22.55 -26.04 -3.82
CA GLU A 261 23.19 -27.33 -3.57
C GLU A 261 24.65 -27.12 -3.14
N PRO A 262 25.22 -28.00 -2.29
CA PRO A 262 26.60 -27.89 -1.85
C PRO A 262 27.55 -28.24 -3.00
N GLY A 263 27.85 -27.27 -3.88
CA GLY A 263 28.83 -27.45 -4.96
C GLY A 263 28.58 -26.67 -6.26
N GLY A 264 28.53 -25.33 -6.20
CA GLY A 264 28.99 -24.42 -7.27
C GLY A 264 28.18 -24.28 -8.58
N ARG A 265 27.65 -23.06 -8.83
CA ARG A 265 28.05 -22.11 -9.91
C ARG A 265 27.16 -20.84 -9.86
N SER A 266 27.71 -19.74 -10.34
CA SER A 266 27.09 -18.40 -10.39
C SER A 266 25.80 -18.39 -11.22
N LEU A 267 24.73 -17.80 -10.68
CA LEU A 267 23.43 -17.65 -11.34
C LEU A 267 23.50 -16.50 -12.36
N THR A 268 23.89 -16.82 -13.59
CA THR A 268 23.61 -16.00 -14.77
C THR A 268 22.84 -16.87 -15.76
N GLN A 269 21.58 -17.18 -15.46
CA GLN A 269 20.62 -17.71 -16.43
C GLN A 269 19.22 -17.71 -15.80
N GLU A 270 18.39 -16.73 -16.17
CA GLU A 270 16.94 -16.68 -15.87
C GLU A 270 16.17 -17.91 -16.41
N ALA A 271 16.81 -18.75 -17.23
CA ALA A 271 16.21 -19.87 -17.94
C ALA A 271 16.05 -21.17 -17.12
N ASN A 272 16.36 -21.18 -15.80
CA ASN A 272 16.34 -22.40 -15.00
C ASN A 272 15.76 -22.24 -13.57
N GLU A 273 15.01 -21.16 -13.29
CA GLU A 273 14.31 -21.02 -12.02
C GLU A 273 13.00 -21.83 -12.04
N PRO A 274 12.79 -22.78 -11.12
CA PRO A 274 11.55 -23.55 -11.04
C PRO A 274 10.37 -22.62 -10.83
N GLN A 275 9.36 -22.80 -11.67
CA GLN A 275 8.09 -22.11 -11.54
C GLN A 275 7.29 -22.76 -10.42
N VAL A 276 7.03 -22.00 -9.36
CA VAL A 276 6.11 -22.42 -8.29
C VAL A 276 4.73 -21.83 -8.55
N PRO A 277 3.65 -22.58 -8.28
CA PRO A 277 2.30 -22.06 -8.34
C PRO A 277 2.05 -21.02 -7.26
N ILE A 278 1.31 -19.97 -7.63
CA ILE A 278 0.71 -19.01 -6.71
C ILE A 278 -0.76 -19.40 -6.51
N HIS A 279 -1.16 -19.55 -5.26
CA HIS A 279 -2.53 -19.88 -4.87
C HIS A 279 -3.15 -18.73 -4.10
N ILE A 280 -4.30 -18.23 -4.58
CA ILE A 280 -5.14 -17.31 -3.79
C ILE A 280 -5.98 -18.16 -2.85
N VAL A 281 -5.87 -17.88 -1.55
CA VAL A 281 -6.50 -18.67 -0.49
C VAL A 281 -7.61 -17.84 0.15
N THR A 282 -8.85 -18.26 -0.08
CA THR A 282 -10.06 -17.73 0.59
C THR A 282 -10.67 -18.73 1.58
N ASP A 283 -10.29 -20.02 1.48
CA ASP A 283 -10.72 -21.10 2.37
C ASP A 283 -9.50 -21.78 3.02
N PRO A 284 -9.53 -22.07 4.34
CA PRO A 284 -8.46 -22.79 5.03
C PRO A 284 -8.02 -24.09 4.35
N LEU A 285 -8.94 -24.83 3.73
CA LEU A 285 -8.67 -26.14 3.11
C LEU A 285 -7.71 -26.06 1.92
N LEU A 286 -7.49 -24.86 1.38
CA LEU A 286 -6.50 -24.63 0.32
C LEU A 286 -5.06 -24.54 0.86
N LEU A 287 -4.89 -24.40 2.18
CA LEU A 287 -3.58 -24.38 2.81
C LEU A 287 -3.05 -25.81 3.07
N PRO A 288 -1.72 -26.02 3.05
CA PRO A 288 -1.13 -27.30 3.37
C PRO A 288 -1.55 -27.82 4.75
N ALA A 289 -1.91 -29.10 4.84
CA ALA A 289 -2.33 -29.71 6.10
C ALA A 289 -1.24 -29.65 7.19
N ASP A 290 0.04 -29.73 6.80
CA ASP A 290 1.18 -29.61 7.70
C ASP A 290 1.33 -28.20 8.29
N PHE A 291 0.86 -27.18 7.56
CA PHE A 291 0.85 -25.81 8.05
C PHE A 291 -0.28 -25.63 9.06
N LEU A 292 -1.49 -26.08 8.73
CA LEU A 292 -2.65 -25.98 9.62
C LEU A 292 -2.50 -26.81 10.90
N ASN A 293 -1.80 -27.95 10.82
CA ASN A 293 -1.60 -28.88 11.93
C ASN A 293 -0.09 -29.06 12.20
N PRO A 294 0.57 -28.06 12.81
CA PRO A 294 2.00 -28.13 13.08
C PRO A 294 2.33 -29.28 14.04
N SER A 295 3.31 -30.11 13.69
CA SER A 295 3.74 -31.25 14.50
C SER A 295 5.25 -31.18 14.82
N PRO A 296 5.70 -31.75 15.94
CA PRO A 296 7.12 -31.83 16.27
C PRO A 296 7.91 -32.74 15.32
N GLU A 297 7.24 -33.68 14.65
CA GLU A 297 7.82 -34.65 13.72
C GLU A 297 8.23 -34.00 12.40
N LYS A 298 7.53 -32.94 11.99
CA LYS A 298 7.75 -32.26 10.71
C LYS A 298 7.93 -30.75 10.92
N LYS A 299 9.19 -30.33 11.01
CA LYS A 299 9.53 -28.90 11.07
C LYS A 299 9.40 -28.27 9.69
N LEU A 300 8.80 -27.09 9.63
CA LEU A 300 8.63 -26.33 8.39
C LEU A 300 9.41 -25.02 8.46
N VAL A 301 9.86 -24.54 7.32
CA VAL A 301 10.40 -23.19 7.15
C VAL A 301 9.60 -22.53 6.03
N ILE A 302 9.02 -21.36 6.32
CA ILE A 302 8.19 -20.61 5.39
C ILE A 302 8.69 -19.17 5.28
N GLY A 303 8.62 -18.59 4.09
CA GLY A 303 8.68 -17.14 3.92
C GLY A 303 7.34 -16.53 4.30
N PHE A 304 7.34 -15.40 4.98
CA PHE A 304 6.13 -14.79 5.51
C PHE A 304 6.21 -13.27 5.40
N ASP A 305 5.11 -12.67 4.97
CA ASP A 305 4.93 -11.22 4.94
C ASP A 305 3.44 -10.87 5.12
N CYS A 306 3.15 -9.59 5.37
CA CYS A 306 1.79 -9.07 5.51
C CYS A 306 1.62 -7.75 4.77
N GLU A 307 0.49 -7.58 4.09
CA GLU A 307 0.17 -6.34 3.38
C GLU A 307 -1.23 -5.83 3.70
N GLY A 308 -1.37 -4.51 3.73
CA GLY A 308 -2.61 -3.88 4.17
C GLY A 308 -2.64 -2.36 4.10
N VAL A 309 -3.75 -1.79 4.59
CA VAL A 309 -3.91 -0.34 4.72
C VAL A 309 -3.40 0.10 6.07
N ASP A 310 -2.38 0.95 6.05
CA ASP A 310 -1.72 1.47 7.24
C ASP A 310 -1.38 0.36 8.26
N LEU A 311 -0.67 -0.68 7.80
CA LEU A 311 -0.43 -1.91 8.56
C LEU A 311 0.17 -1.62 9.95
N CYS A 312 -0.71 -1.69 10.96
CA CYS A 312 -0.44 -1.47 12.37
C CYS A 312 -1.65 -1.92 13.21
N ARG A 313 -1.64 -1.60 14.50
CA ARG A 313 -2.72 -1.91 15.45
C ARG A 313 -4.10 -1.34 15.09
N HIS A 314 -4.16 -0.20 14.38
CA HIS A 314 -5.39 0.49 14.01
C HIS A 314 -5.67 0.43 12.50
N GLY A 315 -4.74 -0.15 11.73
CA GLY A 315 -4.89 -0.35 10.30
C GLY A 315 -5.77 -1.54 9.97
N LYS A 316 -5.65 -2.01 8.73
CA LYS A 316 -6.34 -3.19 8.23
C LYS A 316 -5.38 -4.09 7.48
N LEU A 317 -5.17 -5.31 7.98
CA LEU A 317 -4.50 -6.38 7.24
C LEU A 317 -5.42 -6.84 6.11
N CYS A 318 -4.89 -6.90 4.89
CA CYS A 318 -5.65 -7.27 3.71
C CYS A 318 -5.19 -8.60 3.11
N ILE A 319 -3.89 -8.87 3.14
CA ILE A 319 -3.27 -10.06 2.56
C ILE A 319 -2.18 -10.55 3.49
N MET A 320 -2.06 -11.87 3.62
CA MET A 320 -0.95 -12.52 4.28
C MET A 320 -0.27 -13.48 3.30
N GLN A 321 1.01 -13.27 3.03
CA GLN A 321 1.77 -14.01 2.03
C GLN A 321 2.58 -15.11 2.70
N ILE A 322 2.52 -16.33 2.15
CA ILE A 322 3.24 -17.49 2.68
C ILE A 322 3.96 -18.20 1.54
N ALA A 323 5.29 -18.17 1.56
CA ALA A 323 6.12 -18.91 0.62
C ALA A 323 6.56 -20.25 1.22
N PHE A 324 6.26 -21.34 0.52
CA PHE A 324 6.84 -22.66 0.72
C PHE A 324 7.89 -22.92 -0.37
N SER A 325 8.67 -24.00 -0.22
CA SER A 325 9.66 -24.39 -1.23
C SER A 325 9.07 -24.77 -2.58
N ASN A 326 7.78 -25.10 -2.63
CA ASN A 326 7.10 -25.62 -3.81
C ASN A 326 5.88 -24.80 -4.25
N ALA A 327 5.45 -23.78 -3.50
CA ALA A 327 4.26 -22.98 -3.78
C ALA A 327 4.24 -21.68 -2.97
N ILE A 328 3.54 -20.66 -3.45
CA ILE A 328 3.26 -19.42 -2.72
C ILE A 328 1.76 -19.32 -2.50
N TYR A 329 1.34 -19.02 -1.28
CA TYR A 329 -0.05 -18.85 -0.89
C TYR A 329 -0.29 -17.40 -0.51
N LEU A 330 -1.22 -16.76 -1.20
CA LEU A 330 -1.70 -15.42 -0.91
C LEU A 330 -3.03 -15.57 -0.16
N VAL A 331 -2.97 -15.48 1.17
CA VAL A 331 -4.12 -15.59 2.04
C VAL A 331 -4.90 -14.29 2.00
N ASP A 332 -6.10 -14.36 1.45
CA ASP A 332 -7.01 -13.22 1.37
C ASP A 332 -7.74 -13.03 2.69
N VAL A 333 -7.26 -12.08 3.49
CA VAL A 333 -7.81 -11.79 4.82
C VAL A 333 -9.18 -11.12 4.72
N ILE A 334 -9.47 -10.44 3.60
CA ILE A 334 -10.74 -9.73 3.39
C ILE A 334 -11.85 -10.71 3.03
N GLU A 335 -11.63 -11.55 2.01
CA GLU A 335 -12.65 -12.52 1.55
C GLU A 335 -12.72 -13.76 2.45
N GLY A 336 -11.58 -14.26 2.95
CA GLY A 336 -11.55 -15.43 3.83
C GLY A 336 -11.94 -15.13 5.28
N GLY A 337 -11.87 -13.86 5.69
CA GLY A 337 -12.35 -13.37 6.98
C GLY A 337 -11.66 -13.98 8.21
N GLU A 338 -12.30 -13.83 9.37
CA GLU A 338 -11.74 -14.25 10.66
C GLU A 338 -11.58 -15.77 10.79
N GLY A 339 -12.45 -16.56 10.13
CA GLY A 339 -12.37 -18.02 10.14
C GLY A 339 -11.05 -18.53 9.56
N LEU A 340 -10.61 -17.93 8.45
CA LEU A 340 -9.32 -18.23 7.82
C LEU A 340 -8.14 -17.85 8.71
N MET A 341 -8.16 -16.65 9.30
CA MET A 341 -7.10 -16.21 10.20
C MET A 341 -6.99 -17.08 11.46
N LYS A 342 -8.14 -17.50 12.01
CA LYS A 342 -8.19 -18.42 13.15
C LYS A 342 -7.62 -19.79 12.81
N ALA A 343 -7.83 -20.27 11.58
CA ALA A 343 -7.23 -21.53 11.11
C ALA A 343 -5.70 -21.43 10.94
N CYS A 344 -5.18 -20.26 10.57
CA CYS A 344 -3.73 -20.02 10.47
C CYS A 344 -3.06 -19.84 11.83
N LYS A 345 -3.80 -19.48 12.88
CA LYS A 345 -3.26 -19.18 14.21
C LYS A 345 -2.33 -20.28 14.77
N PRO A 346 -2.69 -21.58 14.80
CA PRO A 346 -1.81 -22.61 15.33
C PRO A 346 -0.45 -22.66 14.63
N ALA A 347 -0.43 -22.42 13.32
CA ALA A 347 0.78 -22.41 12.51
C ALA A 347 1.71 -21.24 12.86
N LEU A 348 1.12 -20.05 12.96
CA LEU A 348 1.82 -18.80 13.23
C LEU A 348 2.39 -18.74 14.66
N GLU A 349 1.66 -19.31 15.63
CA GLU A 349 2.09 -19.42 17.03
C GLU A 349 2.96 -20.67 17.30
N SER A 350 3.20 -21.53 16.30
CA SER A 350 3.98 -22.75 16.47
C SER A 350 5.48 -22.50 16.56
N THR A 351 6.15 -23.23 17.46
CA THR A 351 7.62 -23.32 17.53
C THR A 351 8.22 -24.30 16.53
N TYR A 352 7.39 -25.12 15.87
CA TYR A 352 7.83 -26.11 14.87
C TYR A 352 7.90 -25.54 13.45
N ILE A 353 7.26 -24.39 13.23
CA ILE A 353 7.28 -23.66 11.97
C ILE A 353 8.15 -22.42 12.14
N THR A 354 9.23 -22.32 11.37
CA THR A 354 10.08 -21.14 11.30
C THR A 354 9.50 -20.16 10.28
N LYS A 355 9.20 -18.93 10.72
CA LYS A 355 8.72 -17.86 9.85
C LYS A 355 9.88 -16.96 9.49
N VAL A 356 10.30 -16.97 8.23
CA VAL A 356 11.32 -16.07 7.71
C VAL A 356 10.64 -14.80 7.25
N ILE A 357 10.98 -13.67 7.86
CA ILE A 357 10.36 -12.36 7.61
C ILE A 357 11.46 -11.33 7.36
N HIS A 358 11.15 -10.22 6.69
CA HIS A 358 12.01 -9.04 6.65
C HIS A 358 11.37 -7.90 7.43
N ASP A 359 11.93 -7.52 8.58
CA ASP A 359 11.36 -6.53 9.50
C ASP A 359 9.95 -6.87 10.04
N CYS A 360 9.89 -7.87 10.91
CA CYS A 360 8.62 -8.43 11.44
C CYS A 360 7.81 -7.52 12.39
N LYS A 361 8.30 -6.32 12.73
CA LYS A 361 7.74 -5.50 13.82
C LYS A 361 6.28 -5.09 13.56
N ARG A 362 5.96 -4.66 12.34
CA ARG A 362 4.61 -4.19 11.97
C ARG A 362 3.64 -5.32 11.66
N ASP A 363 4.13 -6.40 11.06
CA ASP A 363 3.32 -7.59 10.80
C ASP A 363 2.83 -8.21 12.11
N SER A 364 3.75 -8.34 13.08
CA SER A 364 3.41 -8.85 14.42
C SER A 364 2.42 -7.94 15.13
N GLU A 365 2.57 -6.60 15.03
CA GLU A 365 1.62 -5.66 15.62
C GLU A 365 0.21 -5.80 15.02
N ALA A 366 0.11 -5.89 13.69
CA ALA A 366 -1.16 -6.03 13.00
C ALA A 366 -1.86 -7.36 13.37
N LEU A 367 -1.13 -8.47 13.31
CA LEU A 367 -1.64 -9.81 13.65
C LEU A 367 -2.12 -9.88 15.11
N TYR A 368 -1.37 -9.27 16.03
CA TYR A 368 -1.71 -9.29 17.45
C TYR A 368 -2.97 -8.48 17.76
N PHE A 369 -3.05 -7.22 17.31
CA PHE A 369 -4.17 -6.35 17.67
C PHE A 369 -5.45 -6.62 16.85
N GLN A 370 -5.33 -7.08 15.61
CA GLN A 370 -6.49 -7.34 14.76
C GLN A 370 -7.05 -8.76 14.91
N PHE A 371 -6.20 -9.76 15.18
CA PHE A 371 -6.61 -11.18 15.23
C PHE A 371 -6.18 -11.93 16.50
N GLY A 372 -5.46 -11.28 17.42
CA GLY A 372 -4.96 -11.93 18.64
C GLY A 372 -3.97 -13.07 18.35
N ILE A 373 -3.18 -12.96 17.28
CA ILE A 373 -2.17 -13.94 16.86
C ILE A 373 -0.77 -13.49 17.30
N ARG A 374 -0.01 -14.39 17.92
CA ARG A 374 1.37 -14.12 18.39
C ARG A 374 2.40 -14.85 17.54
N LEU A 375 3.21 -14.10 16.77
CA LEU A 375 4.27 -14.72 15.96
C LEU A 375 5.37 -15.30 16.86
N HIS A 376 5.63 -16.61 16.71
CA HIS A 376 6.71 -17.33 17.40
C HIS A 376 7.74 -17.87 16.41
N ASN A 377 8.96 -18.18 16.85
CA ASN A 377 9.99 -18.79 15.99
C ASN A 377 10.20 -18.02 14.66
N VAL A 378 10.40 -16.70 14.79
CA VAL A 378 10.64 -15.80 13.65
C VAL A 378 12.14 -15.65 13.43
N VAL A 379 12.53 -15.74 12.16
CA VAL A 379 13.87 -15.41 11.67
C VAL A 379 13.75 -14.16 10.82
N ASP A 380 14.23 -13.04 11.38
CA ASP A 380 14.20 -11.76 10.70
C ASP A 380 15.48 -11.55 9.89
N THR A 381 15.34 -11.45 8.57
CA THR A 381 16.46 -11.29 7.64
C THR A 381 17.19 -9.96 7.80
N GLN A 382 16.51 -8.90 8.25
CA GLN A 382 17.15 -7.60 8.52
C GLN A 382 18.07 -7.68 9.75
N ILE A 383 17.63 -8.40 10.78
CA ILE A 383 18.45 -8.70 11.96
C ILE A 383 19.63 -9.60 11.57
N ALA A 384 19.37 -10.67 10.81
CA ALA A 384 20.41 -11.59 10.35
C ALA A 384 21.50 -10.88 9.55
N TYR A 385 21.12 -9.94 8.66
CA TYR A 385 22.10 -9.16 7.89
C TYR A 385 22.98 -8.33 8.82
N SER A 386 22.35 -7.63 9.77
CA SER A 386 23.04 -6.78 10.73
C SER A 386 24.03 -7.57 11.61
N LEU A 387 23.69 -8.81 11.97
CA LEU A 387 24.58 -9.71 12.73
C LEU A 387 25.75 -10.20 11.87
N ILE A 388 25.53 -10.50 10.59
CA ILE A 388 26.61 -10.89 9.67
C ILE A 388 27.61 -9.74 9.48
N GLU A 389 27.13 -8.51 9.30
CA GLU A 389 28.01 -7.33 9.18
C GLU A 389 28.86 -7.11 10.45
N GLU A 390 28.27 -7.32 11.63
CA GLU A 390 29.00 -7.26 12.91
C GLU A 390 30.08 -8.33 13.04
N GLN A 391 29.80 -9.55 12.60
CA GLN A 391 30.80 -10.63 12.57
C GLN A 391 31.99 -10.29 11.66
N GLU A 392 31.73 -9.58 10.55
CA GLU A 392 32.76 -9.11 9.62
C GLU A 392 33.50 -7.86 10.14
N GLY A 393 33.20 -7.40 11.37
CA GLY A 393 33.85 -6.26 12.01
C GLY A 393 33.40 -4.90 11.50
N ARG A 394 32.33 -4.84 10.69
CA ARG A 394 31.78 -3.57 10.21
C ARG A 394 30.93 -2.96 11.32
N ARG A 395 31.26 -1.74 11.72
CA ARG A 395 30.46 -1.01 12.72
C ARG A 395 29.13 -0.58 12.10
N ARG A 396 28.03 -0.87 12.81
CA ARG A 396 26.71 -0.33 12.49
C ARG A 396 26.74 1.20 12.49
N PRO A 397 26.34 1.86 11.40
CA PRO A 397 25.77 3.19 11.50
C PRO A 397 24.43 3.10 12.25
N LEU A 398 24.16 4.04 13.16
CA LEU A 398 22.86 4.11 13.84
C LEU A 398 21.75 4.46 12.84
N ASP A 399 20.63 3.73 12.89
CA ASP A 399 19.44 3.89 12.02
C ASP A 399 19.62 3.53 10.52
N ASP A 400 20.69 2.86 10.12
CA ASP A 400 20.85 2.37 8.74
C ASP A 400 20.34 0.92 8.60
N TYR A 401 19.03 0.78 8.45
CA TYR A 401 18.38 -0.52 8.20
C TYR A 401 18.43 -0.84 6.71
N ILE A 402 18.94 -2.03 6.39
CA ILE A 402 18.89 -2.51 5.00
C ILE A 402 17.45 -2.76 4.59
N SER A 403 17.04 -2.17 3.47
CA SER A 403 15.75 -2.47 2.85
C SER A 403 15.76 -3.86 2.20
N PHE A 404 14.61 -4.50 2.08
CA PHE A 404 14.50 -5.79 1.42
C PHE A 404 15.07 -5.78 0.00
N VAL A 405 14.80 -4.71 -0.78
CA VAL A 405 15.33 -4.59 -2.15
C VAL A 405 16.84 -4.42 -2.16
N SER A 406 17.40 -3.65 -1.22
CA SER A 406 18.85 -3.51 -1.07
C SER A 406 19.50 -4.84 -0.67
N LEU A 407 18.83 -5.65 0.15
CA LEU A 407 19.31 -6.98 0.53
C LEU A 407 19.33 -7.95 -0.66
N LEU A 408 18.31 -7.90 -1.52
CA LEU A 408 18.28 -8.69 -2.76
C LEU A 408 19.36 -8.24 -3.75
N ALA A 409 19.60 -6.93 -3.85
CA ALA A 409 20.62 -6.37 -4.74
C ALA A 409 22.05 -6.68 -4.29
N ASP A 410 22.29 -7.00 -3.02
CA ASP A 410 23.62 -7.34 -2.51
C ASP A 410 24.13 -8.64 -3.18
N PRO A 411 25.27 -8.58 -3.91
CA PRO A 411 25.84 -9.71 -4.65
C PRO A 411 26.21 -10.91 -3.76
N ARG A 412 26.38 -10.71 -2.45
CA ARG A 412 26.67 -11.81 -1.51
C ARG A 412 25.46 -12.72 -1.30
N TYR A 413 24.27 -12.22 -1.58
CA TYR A 413 23.01 -12.93 -1.42
C TYR A 413 22.39 -13.23 -2.78
N CYS A 414 21.50 -12.38 -3.32
CA CYS A 414 20.87 -12.66 -4.62
C CYS A 414 21.58 -11.96 -5.78
N GLY A 415 22.10 -10.75 -5.57
CA GLY A 415 22.69 -9.93 -6.64
C GLY A 415 21.68 -9.49 -7.71
N ILE A 416 20.39 -9.46 -7.37
CA ILE A 416 19.29 -9.14 -8.30
C ILE A 416 18.88 -7.69 -8.06
N SER A 417 19.03 -6.84 -9.09
CA SER A 417 18.47 -5.49 -9.08
C SER A 417 16.98 -5.58 -9.40
N TYR A 418 16.13 -5.10 -8.50
CA TYR A 418 14.68 -5.26 -8.58
C TYR A 418 14.00 -3.92 -8.94
N GLU A 419 14.28 -3.41 -10.13
CA GLU A 419 13.85 -2.07 -10.57
C GLU A 419 12.31 -1.99 -10.74
N GLU A 420 11.67 -3.06 -11.20
CA GLU A 420 10.22 -3.12 -11.44
C GLU A 420 9.36 -2.92 -10.17
N LYS A 421 9.88 -3.28 -8.99
CA LYS A 421 9.15 -3.11 -7.72
C LYS A 421 9.06 -1.66 -7.27
N GLU A 422 9.95 -0.79 -7.75
CA GLU A 422 9.88 0.62 -7.39
C GLU A 422 8.65 1.29 -8.03
N GLU A 423 8.27 0.87 -9.25
CA GLU A 423 7.06 1.37 -9.93
C GLU A 423 5.78 0.99 -9.18
N VAL A 424 5.67 -0.28 -8.75
CA VAL A 424 4.54 -0.75 -7.93
C VAL A 424 4.49 -0.02 -6.59
N ARG A 425 5.64 0.21 -5.94
CA ARG A 425 5.70 0.99 -4.71
C ARG A 425 5.30 2.46 -4.89
N VAL A 426 5.49 3.03 -6.08
CA VAL A 426 4.99 4.38 -6.40
C VAL A 426 3.47 4.34 -6.51
N LEU A 427 2.90 3.35 -7.18
CA LEU A 427 1.45 3.14 -7.27
C LEU A 427 0.83 2.94 -5.88
N MET A 428 1.42 2.09 -5.03
CA MET A 428 0.98 1.88 -3.63
C MET A 428 1.04 3.16 -2.78
N ARG A 429 2.02 4.05 -3.04
CA ARG A 429 2.11 5.35 -2.36
C ARG A 429 1.05 6.34 -2.82
N GLN A 430 0.58 6.22 -4.06
CA GLN A 430 -0.48 7.06 -4.61
C GLN A 430 -1.86 6.60 -4.15
N ASP A 431 -2.07 5.29 -4.06
CA ASP A 431 -3.33 4.70 -3.61
C ASP A 431 -3.17 3.98 -2.26
N PRO A 432 -3.52 4.61 -1.13
CA PRO A 432 -3.45 3.99 0.19
C PRO A 432 -4.43 2.83 0.37
N LYS A 433 -5.42 2.65 -0.52
CA LYS A 433 -6.40 1.56 -0.51
C LYS A 433 -6.06 0.43 -1.47
N PHE A 434 -4.90 0.46 -2.11
CA PHE A 434 -4.45 -0.51 -3.11
C PHE A 434 -4.75 -1.97 -2.74
N TRP A 435 -4.43 -2.39 -1.51
CA TRP A 435 -4.63 -3.77 -1.05
C TRP A 435 -6.07 -4.16 -0.73
N THR A 436 -7.02 -3.22 -0.75
CA THR A 436 -8.43 -3.48 -0.42
C THR A 436 -9.28 -3.91 -1.61
N TYR A 437 -8.82 -3.68 -2.83
CA TYR A 437 -9.60 -3.97 -4.04
C TYR A 437 -9.68 -5.48 -4.31
N ARG A 438 -10.86 -5.91 -4.77
CA ARG A 438 -11.16 -7.30 -5.15
C ARG A 438 -11.94 -7.37 -6.47
N PRO A 439 -11.73 -8.39 -7.32
CA PRO A 439 -10.69 -9.44 -7.18
C PRO A 439 -9.28 -8.85 -7.31
N MET A 440 -8.26 -9.55 -6.77
CA MET A 440 -6.88 -9.09 -6.85
C MET A 440 -6.41 -9.03 -8.31
N THR A 441 -5.77 -7.93 -8.70
CA THR A 441 -5.21 -7.79 -10.05
C THR A 441 -3.93 -8.61 -10.16
N GLU A 442 -3.55 -8.98 -11.39
CA GLU A 442 -2.28 -9.66 -11.68
C GLU A 442 -1.06 -8.92 -11.08
N LEU A 443 -1.09 -7.58 -11.11
CA LEU A 443 -0.05 -6.74 -10.53
C LEU A 443 0.06 -6.92 -9.02
N MET A 444 -1.09 -6.95 -8.31
CA MET A 444 -1.13 -7.15 -6.87
C MET A 444 -0.59 -8.53 -6.50
N ILE A 445 -0.96 -9.55 -7.27
CA ILE A 445 -0.56 -10.94 -7.03
C ILE A 445 0.95 -11.10 -7.20
N ARG A 446 1.51 -10.57 -8.30
CA ARG A 446 2.97 -10.59 -8.52
C ARG A 446 3.73 -9.83 -7.43
N ALA A 447 3.28 -8.62 -7.12
CA ALA A 447 3.91 -7.79 -6.09
C ALA A 447 3.94 -8.50 -4.72
N ALA A 448 2.81 -9.06 -4.30
CA ALA A 448 2.71 -9.80 -3.04
C ALA A 448 3.58 -11.07 -3.04
N ALA A 449 3.62 -11.82 -4.15
CA ALA A 449 4.48 -12.99 -4.26
C ALA A 449 5.97 -12.62 -4.21
N ASP A 450 6.36 -11.48 -4.80
CA ASP A 450 7.74 -10.98 -4.83
C ASP A 450 8.28 -10.58 -3.46
N ASP A 451 7.43 -10.24 -2.51
CA ASP A 451 7.83 -9.94 -1.13
C ASP A 451 8.31 -11.19 -0.38
N VAL A 452 7.78 -12.38 -0.72
CA VAL A 452 8.09 -13.62 0.02
C VAL A 452 8.93 -14.64 -0.75
N ARG A 453 8.92 -14.62 -2.08
CA ARG A 453 9.55 -15.68 -2.91
C ARG A 453 11.05 -15.85 -2.66
N PHE A 454 11.74 -14.77 -2.30
CA PHE A 454 13.18 -14.79 -2.05
C PHE A 454 13.56 -15.09 -0.60
N LEU A 455 12.61 -15.04 0.35
CA LEU A 455 12.93 -15.13 1.78
C LEU A 455 13.54 -16.47 2.16
N LEU A 456 13.03 -17.58 1.61
CA LEU A 456 13.58 -18.92 1.88
C LEU A 456 15.01 -19.07 1.36
N TYR A 457 15.29 -18.53 0.17
CA TYR A 457 16.64 -18.52 -0.40
C TYR A 457 17.61 -17.71 0.47
N LEU A 458 17.20 -16.49 0.85
CA LEU A 458 17.98 -15.63 1.74
C LEU A 458 18.25 -16.33 3.07
N TYR A 459 17.24 -16.96 3.66
CA TYR A 459 17.37 -17.73 4.89
C TYR A 459 18.48 -18.77 4.79
N HIS A 460 18.45 -19.66 3.79
CA HIS A 460 19.46 -20.70 3.64
C HIS A 460 20.87 -20.14 3.48
N LYS A 461 21.03 -19.06 2.68
CA LYS A 461 22.32 -18.39 2.52
C LYS A 461 22.83 -17.73 3.79
N MET A 462 21.96 -17.07 4.55
CA MET A 462 22.32 -16.34 5.76
C MET A 462 22.61 -17.30 6.91
N MET A 463 21.83 -18.37 7.06
CA MET A 463 22.05 -19.36 8.11
C MET A 463 23.41 -20.06 7.97
N GLY A 464 23.89 -20.27 6.75
CA GLY A 464 25.24 -20.81 6.52
C GLY A 464 26.38 -19.86 6.86
N LYS A 465 26.12 -18.55 7.01
CA LYS A 465 27.13 -17.51 7.31
C LYS A 465 27.17 -17.12 8.78
N LEU A 466 26.11 -17.41 9.54
CA LEU A 466 26.01 -17.03 10.95
C LEU A 466 26.77 -18.03 11.83
N ASN A 467 27.51 -17.52 12.80
CA ASN A 467 28.10 -18.35 13.85
C ASN A 467 27.06 -18.70 14.92
N GLN A 468 27.40 -19.62 15.83
CA GLN A 468 26.47 -20.09 16.86
C GLN A 468 25.97 -18.97 17.79
N ARG A 469 26.84 -18.00 18.11
CA ARG A 469 26.49 -16.82 18.91
C ARG A 469 25.44 -15.95 18.20
N SER A 470 25.65 -15.65 16.92
CA SER A 470 24.74 -14.82 16.14
C SER A 470 23.43 -15.53 15.85
N LEU A 471 23.43 -16.86 15.69
CA LEU A 471 22.18 -17.64 15.60
C LEU A 471 21.35 -17.50 16.87
N TRP A 472 21.98 -17.54 18.05
CA TRP A 472 21.29 -17.28 19.31
C TRP A 472 20.77 -15.84 19.39
N HIS A 473 21.60 -14.83 19.10
CA HIS A 473 21.16 -13.42 19.08
C HIS A 473 20.00 -13.18 18.09
N LEU A 474 20.02 -13.86 16.94
CA LEU A 474 18.95 -13.77 15.95
C LEU A 474 17.63 -14.30 16.50
N ALA A 475 17.64 -15.45 17.19
CA ALA A 475 16.45 -16.01 17.82
C ALA A 475 15.92 -15.10 18.94
N VAL A 476 16.82 -14.55 19.77
CA VAL A 476 16.48 -13.60 20.84
C VAL A 476 15.85 -12.33 20.26
N ARG A 477 16.53 -11.67 19.33
CA ARG A 477 16.04 -10.41 18.74
C ARG A 477 14.79 -10.59 17.90
N GLY A 478 14.66 -11.68 17.16
CA GLY A 478 13.41 -12.02 16.46
C GLY A 478 12.24 -12.11 17.43
N ALA A 479 12.43 -12.76 18.58
CA ALA A 479 11.41 -12.83 19.63
C ALA A 479 11.12 -11.46 20.28
N LEU A 480 12.12 -10.60 20.47
CA LEU A 480 11.94 -9.25 21.03
C LEU A 480 11.25 -8.30 20.03
N TYR A 481 11.57 -8.39 18.74
CA TYR A 481 10.95 -7.58 17.68
C TYR A 481 9.46 -7.90 17.52
N CYS A 482 9.08 -9.18 17.56
CA CYS A 482 7.66 -9.56 17.55
C CYS A 482 6.90 -8.99 18.77
N ARG A 483 7.56 -8.86 19.93
CA ARG A 483 6.94 -8.34 21.16
C ARG A 483 6.87 -6.82 21.21
N CYS A 484 7.82 -6.13 20.60
CA CYS A 484 8.09 -4.72 20.91
C CYS A 484 6.90 -3.80 20.66
N LEU A 485 6.13 -3.99 19.59
CA LEU A 485 4.94 -3.17 19.34
C LEU A 485 3.65 -3.80 19.88
N CYS A 486 3.69 -5.03 20.40
CA CYS A 486 2.53 -5.77 20.89
C CYS A 486 2.33 -5.61 22.40
N CYS A 487 3.41 -5.61 23.19
CA CYS A 487 3.34 -5.56 24.64
C CYS A 487 3.28 -4.10 25.11
N MET A 488 2.16 -3.71 25.71
CA MET A 488 1.97 -2.35 26.22
C MET A 488 2.49 -2.24 27.65
N ASN A 489 2.39 -3.33 28.42
CA ASN A 489 2.71 -3.39 29.85
C ASN A 489 3.50 -4.67 30.19
N ASP A 490 4.12 -4.71 31.38
CA ASP A 490 4.86 -5.90 31.83
C ASP A 490 4.00 -7.17 31.94
N ALA A 491 2.70 -7.00 32.22
CA ALA A 491 1.74 -8.09 32.28
C ALA A 491 1.49 -8.75 30.90
N ASP A 492 1.64 -8.00 29.81
CA ASP A 492 1.39 -8.51 28.46
C ASP A 492 2.47 -9.51 28.04
N PHE A 493 3.65 -9.51 28.69
CA PHE A 493 4.72 -10.47 28.43
C PHE A 493 4.42 -11.87 28.95
N ALA A 494 3.50 -12.03 29.90
CA ALA A 494 3.24 -13.31 30.55
C ALA A 494 2.70 -14.38 29.58
N ASP A 495 2.00 -13.94 28.53
CA ASP A 495 1.41 -14.82 27.52
C ASP A 495 2.37 -15.15 26.36
N TRP A 496 3.56 -14.55 26.34
CA TRP A 496 4.57 -14.82 25.31
C TRP A 496 5.54 -15.91 25.77
N PRO A 497 6.05 -16.75 24.87
CA PRO A 497 7.06 -17.75 25.20
C PRO A 497 8.30 -17.08 25.81
N THR A 498 9.02 -17.77 26.68
CA THR A 498 10.27 -17.25 27.21
C THR A 498 11.29 -17.03 26.10
N VAL A 499 12.05 -15.94 26.18
CA VAL A 499 13.17 -15.69 25.27
C VAL A 499 14.21 -16.82 25.44
N PRO A 500 14.84 -17.33 24.37
CA PRO A 500 15.82 -18.41 24.48
C PRO A 500 16.97 -18.04 25.43
N PRO A 501 17.23 -18.84 26.48
CA PRO A 501 18.34 -18.58 27.39
C PRO A 501 19.69 -18.75 26.68
N ILE A 502 20.74 -18.17 27.26
CA ILE A 502 22.11 -18.34 26.73
C ILE A 502 22.46 -19.85 26.76
N PRO A 503 22.85 -20.44 25.62
CA PRO A 503 23.32 -21.82 25.55
C PRO A 503 24.55 -22.08 26.44
N ASP A 504 24.59 -23.21 27.16
CA ASP A 504 25.66 -23.49 28.13
C ASP A 504 27.06 -23.55 27.52
N ASN A 505 27.16 -23.99 26.26
CA ASN A 505 28.41 -24.03 25.51
C ASN A 505 28.97 -22.62 25.18
N LEU A 506 28.10 -21.61 25.09
CA LEU A 506 28.52 -20.21 24.89
C LEU A 506 28.89 -19.52 26.21
N LYS A 507 28.36 -19.99 27.35
CA LYS A 507 28.70 -19.46 28.68
C LYS A 507 30.15 -19.71 29.08
N SER A 508 30.77 -20.78 28.57
CA SER A 508 32.16 -21.14 28.88
C SER A 508 33.21 -20.38 28.06
N GLU A 509 32.83 -19.82 26.91
CA GLU A 509 33.78 -19.20 25.96
C GLU A 509 33.91 -17.68 26.12
N ASP A 510 32.89 -16.99 26.65
CA ASP A 510 32.87 -15.52 26.65
C ASP A 510 32.20 -14.95 27.91
N GLN A 511 32.98 -14.30 28.78
CA GLN A 511 32.47 -13.58 29.97
C GLN A 511 31.64 -12.33 29.62
N CYS A 512 31.47 -12.01 28.33
CA CYS A 512 30.86 -10.77 27.83
C CYS A 512 29.47 -10.95 27.18
N LEU A 513 28.89 -12.16 27.19
CA LEU A 513 27.53 -12.38 26.68
C LEU A 513 26.49 -11.83 27.66
N GLU A 514 25.95 -10.66 27.34
CA GLU A 514 24.84 -10.06 28.08
C GLU A 514 23.50 -10.51 27.51
N GLU A 515 22.56 -10.82 28.40
CA GLU A 515 21.17 -11.05 28.03
C GLU A 515 20.58 -9.79 27.40
N GLU A 516 19.79 -9.96 26.33
CA GLU A 516 19.05 -8.86 25.72
C GLU A 516 17.61 -8.84 26.24
N ILE A 517 17.13 -7.65 26.57
CA ILE A 517 15.78 -7.42 27.10
C ILE A 517 15.05 -6.39 26.26
N LEU A 518 13.72 -6.41 26.35
CA LEU A 518 12.84 -5.35 25.88
C LEU A 518 12.31 -4.61 27.11
N SER A 519 12.51 -3.29 27.15
CA SER A 519 11.93 -2.39 28.15
C SER A 519 10.91 -1.46 27.49
N VAL A 520 9.73 -1.34 28.09
CA VAL A 520 8.66 -0.46 27.62
C VAL A 520 8.52 0.70 28.60
N LEU A 521 8.74 1.92 28.11
CA LEU A 521 8.64 3.13 28.91
C LEU A 521 7.38 3.92 28.56
N ASP A 522 6.62 4.28 29.59
CA ASP A 522 5.54 5.26 29.52
C ASP A 522 6.09 6.68 29.43
N VAL A 523 5.57 7.44 28.46
CA VAL A 523 5.88 8.84 28.23
C VAL A 523 4.66 9.68 28.62
N PRO A 524 4.77 10.56 29.62
CA PRO A 524 3.65 11.42 29.99
C PRO A 524 3.18 12.32 28.83
N PRO A 525 1.88 12.65 28.76
CA PRO A 525 1.33 13.48 27.69
C PRO A 525 2.12 14.78 27.48
N GLY A 526 2.47 15.08 26.23
CA GLY A 526 3.23 16.28 25.85
C GLY A 526 4.74 16.21 26.12
N LYS A 527 5.28 15.14 26.72
CA LYS A 527 6.72 14.99 26.99
C LYS A 527 7.50 14.33 25.85
N MET A 528 6.84 13.65 24.91
CA MET A 528 7.49 12.97 23.78
C MET A 528 8.41 13.92 22.97
N GLY A 529 8.00 15.18 22.80
CA GLY A 529 8.82 16.19 22.14
C GLY A 529 10.16 16.49 22.84
N ARG A 530 10.25 16.30 24.17
CA ARG A 530 11.50 16.47 24.94
C ARG A 530 12.45 15.29 24.76
N VAL A 531 11.89 14.08 24.58
CA VAL A 531 12.66 12.88 24.29
C VAL A 531 13.26 12.95 22.89
N ILE A 532 12.42 13.24 21.89
CA ILE A 532 12.85 13.33 20.49
C ILE A 532 13.80 14.52 20.30
N GLY A 533 13.47 15.66 20.91
CA GLY A 533 14.18 16.92 20.72
C GLY A 533 13.94 17.53 19.35
N ARG A 534 14.48 18.75 19.13
CA ARG A 534 14.32 19.43 17.83
C ARG A 534 14.99 18.61 16.72
N LYS A 535 14.23 18.27 15.67
CA LYS A 535 14.68 17.45 14.53
C LYS A 535 15.28 16.09 14.92
N GLY A 536 14.87 15.52 16.05
CA GLY A 536 15.41 14.22 16.50
C GLY A 536 16.80 14.28 17.14
N ALA A 537 17.38 15.46 17.34
CA ALA A 537 18.76 15.57 17.86
C ALA A 537 18.95 14.93 19.24
N SER A 538 17.91 14.96 20.10
CA SER A 538 18.02 14.37 21.43
C SER A 538 17.94 12.85 21.38
N ILE A 539 17.01 12.28 20.61
CA ILE A 539 16.92 10.83 20.48
C ILE A 539 18.17 10.24 19.82
N LEU A 540 18.72 10.91 18.79
CA LEU A 540 19.97 10.49 18.15
C LEU A 540 21.14 10.48 19.15
N ALA A 541 21.27 11.52 19.97
CA ALA A 541 22.32 11.58 21.00
C ALA A 541 22.16 10.48 22.07
N ILE A 542 20.93 10.11 22.42
CA ILE A 542 20.67 9.01 23.36
C ILE A 542 21.07 7.67 22.73
N LYS A 543 20.68 7.45 21.45
CA LYS A 543 21.06 6.25 20.72
C LYS A 543 22.59 6.13 20.60
N GLU A 544 23.29 7.22 20.25
CA GLU A 544 24.77 7.26 20.22
C GLU A 544 25.38 6.96 21.60
N ALA A 545 24.79 7.48 22.68
CA ALA A 545 25.29 7.24 24.03
C ALA A 545 25.10 5.79 24.50
N CYS A 546 24.13 5.05 23.95
CA CYS A 546 23.78 3.70 24.39
C CYS A 546 24.30 2.58 23.48
N ASN A 547 25.21 2.90 22.53
CA ASN A 547 26.02 2.05 21.62
C ASN A 547 25.40 0.77 21.00
N SER A 548 24.72 -0.08 21.76
CA SER A 548 24.07 -1.33 21.36
C SER A 548 22.57 -1.41 21.70
N ALA A 549 21.99 -0.44 22.41
CA ALA A 549 20.55 -0.40 22.66
C ALA A 549 19.80 0.27 21.50
N GLU A 550 18.84 -0.46 20.93
CA GLU A 550 17.92 0.00 19.91
C GLU A 550 16.72 0.69 20.57
N ILE A 551 16.48 1.95 20.21
CA ILE A 551 15.37 2.75 20.75
C ILE A 551 14.35 2.98 19.65
N LEU A 552 13.17 2.41 19.84
CA LEU A 552 12.04 2.44 18.92
C LEU A 552 10.93 3.32 19.51
N ILE A 553 10.36 4.17 18.65
CA ILE A 553 9.22 5.02 18.98
C ILE A 553 8.10 4.64 18.02
N GLY A 554 6.87 4.46 18.53
CA GLY A 554 5.72 4.03 17.73
C GLY A 554 5.43 4.92 16.50
N GLY A 555 5.80 6.21 16.57
CA GLY A 555 5.58 7.18 15.50
C GLY A 555 4.10 7.46 15.29
N ALA A 556 3.71 7.84 14.06
CA ALA A 556 2.31 8.13 13.72
C ALA A 556 1.40 6.88 13.72
N LYS A 557 1.98 5.68 13.58
CA LYS A 557 1.27 4.40 13.45
C LYS A 557 1.29 3.55 14.73
N GLY A 558 2.10 3.92 15.71
CA GLY A 558 2.25 3.19 16.96
C GLY A 558 1.77 4.02 18.16
N PRO A 559 1.95 3.51 19.39
CA PRO A 559 1.46 4.17 20.59
C PRO A 559 2.23 5.49 20.79
N PRO A 560 1.53 6.64 20.88
CA PRO A 560 2.16 7.96 20.91
C PRO A 560 2.86 8.28 22.24
N ASP A 561 2.59 7.48 23.26
CA ASP A 561 2.97 7.63 24.66
C ASP A 561 3.91 6.52 25.15
N LYS A 562 4.48 5.72 24.24
CA LYS A 562 5.41 4.63 24.59
C LYS A 562 6.73 4.72 23.85
N ILE A 563 7.79 4.28 24.52
CA ILE A 563 9.12 4.07 23.93
C ILE A 563 9.55 2.64 24.23
N PHE A 564 10.06 1.96 23.22
CA PHE A 564 10.53 0.59 23.32
C PHE A 564 12.05 0.58 23.21
N VAL A 565 12.73 -0.08 24.13
CA VAL A 565 14.19 -0.16 24.17
C VAL A 565 14.59 -1.62 24.16
N ILE A 566 15.34 -2.04 23.14
CA ILE A 566 15.80 -3.43 22.94
C ILE A 566 17.31 -3.46 22.99
N GLY A 567 17.89 -4.42 23.70
CA GLY A 567 19.33 -4.65 23.67
C GLY A 567 19.87 -5.20 24.99
N PRO A 568 21.19 -5.18 25.20
CA PRO A 568 21.83 -5.70 26.41
C PRO A 568 21.30 -5.02 27.69
N VAL A 569 21.10 -5.78 28.76
CA VAL A 569 20.49 -5.28 30.01
C VAL A 569 21.11 -3.95 30.47
N LYS A 570 22.45 -3.84 30.49
CA LYS A 570 23.13 -2.63 31.00
C LYS A 570 22.82 -1.40 30.16
N GLU A 571 22.87 -1.53 28.83
CA GLU A 571 22.61 -0.42 27.92
C GLU A 571 21.12 -0.05 27.88
N VAL A 572 20.21 -1.04 28.01
CA VAL A 572 18.77 -0.77 28.16
C VAL A 572 18.47 0.03 29.42
N ARG A 573 19.06 -0.36 30.57
CA ARG A 573 18.87 0.38 31.84
C ARG A 573 19.48 1.77 31.80
N LYS A 574 20.62 1.94 31.12
CA LYS A 574 21.24 3.24 30.87
C LYS A 574 20.34 4.13 30.01
N ALA A 575 19.82 3.61 28.90
CA ALA A 575 18.88 4.32 28.03
C ALA A 575 17.62 4.72 28.82
N GLU A 576 17.08 3.81 29.63
CA GLU A 576 15.91 4.05 30.48
C GLU A 576 16.16 5.22 31.44
N ALA A 577 17.30 5.24 32.13
CA ALA A 577 17.66 6.32 33.04
C ALA A 577 17.76 7.68 32.33
N ILE A 578 18.38 7.72 31.15
CA ILE A 578 18.51 8.95 30.35
C ILE A 578 17.13 9.44 29.86
N LEU A 579 16.29 8.53 29.38
CA LEU A 579 14.94 8.83 28.91
C LEU A 579 14.06 9.37 30.05
N ARG A 580 14.03 8.69 31.20
CA ARG A 580 13.29 9.12 32.40
C ARG A 580 13.76 10.49 32.89
N GLY A 581 15.08 10.70 32.96
CA GLY A 581 15.65 11.99 33.38
C GLY A 581 15.22 13.17 32.51
N ARG A 582 14.91 12.96 31.23
CA ARG A 582 14.41 14.02 30.33
C ARG A 582 12.90 14.27 30.42
N MET A 583 12.16 13.33 30.99
CA MET A 583 10.70 13.46 31.16
C MET A 583 10.33 14.19 32.46
N ILE A 584 11.23 14.23 33.45
CA ILE A 584 11.07 14.95 34.71
C ILE A 584 11.07 16.47 34.47
N ASP A 585 10.18 17.19 35.14
CA ASP A 585 10.20 18.66 35.20
C ASP A 585 11.20 19.10 36.28
N TYR A 586 12.10 20.02 35.91
CA TYR A 586 12.97 20.73 36.85
C TYR A 586 12.32 22.03 37.30
#